data_AF-A0A1B9AC15-F1
#
_entry.id   AF-A0A1B9AC15-F1
#
_cell.length_a   1.000
_cell.length_b   1.000
_cell.length_c   1.000
_cell.angle_alpha   90.00
_cell.angle_beta   90.00
_cell.angle_gamma   90.00
#
_symmetry.space_group_name_H-M   'P 1'
#
loop_
_entity.id
_entity.type
_entity.pdbx_description
1 polymer ?
#
loop_
_entity_poly.entity_id
_entity_poly.type
_entity_poly.pdbx_seq_one_letter_code
_entity_poly.pdbx_strand_id
1 'polypeptide(L)'
;MLGYGVYWAFFDMNRLPKGEFISEAESPNGEYTVKAYMTSGGATADFAVRGELHFNTENRKPKSIYWNHHEEQAVIKWTDEDTVLTNHHKLNVPHEVFDYRHTRKSSKR
;
A
#
# COMPACT_ATOMS: atom_id res chain seq x y z
N MET A 1 17.29 20.80 -23.94
CA MET A 1 17.39 19.45 -23.34
C MET A 1 16.37 19.37 -22.21
N LEU A 2 15.13 19.00 -22.54
CA LEU A 2 14.02 18.90 -21.59
C LEU A 2 13.49 17.46 -21.69
N GLY A 3 13.86 16.61 -20.74
CA GLY A 3 13.48 15.21 -20.83
C GLY A 3 14.01 14.35 -19.70
N TYR A 4 13.91 14.81 -18.45
CA TYR A 4 14.22 13.95 -17.29
C TYR A 4 13.43 14.35 -16.03
N GLY A 5 12.24 14.94 -16.20
CA GLY A 5 11.44 15.45 -15.07
C GLY A 5 10.36 14.50 -14.54
N VAL A 6 9.96 13.49 -15.30
CA VAL A 6 8.74 12.71 -15.02
C VAL A 6 9.01 11.44 -14.22
N TYR A 7 10.24 10.92 -14.24
CA TYR A 7 10.55 9.63 -13.60
C TYR A 7 10.55 9.73 -12.06
N TRP A 8 10.91 10.88 -11.47
CA TRP A 8 10.99 11.03 -10.01
C TRP A 8 9.63 11.14 -9.30
N ALA A 9 8.60 11.63 -10.00
CA ALA A 9 7.26 11.86 -9.42
C ALA A 9 6.54 10.55 -9.06
N PHE A 10 6.94 9.43 -9.65
CA PHE A 10 6.36 8.14 -9.32
C PHE A 10 6.95 7.55 -8.04
N PHE A 11 8.19 7.87 -7.63
CA PHE A 11 8.86 7.24 -6.48
C PHE A 11 8.32 7.65 -5.10
N ASP A 12 7.46 8.66 -5.02
CA ASP A 12 6.83 9.08 -3.76
C ASP A 12 5.50 8.34 -3.56
N MET A 13 5.40 7.53 -2.50
CA MET A 13 4.17 6.80 -2.16
C MET A 13 2.97 7.71 -1.89
N ASN A 14 3.20 9.00 -1.59
CA ASN A 14 2.13 9.98 -1.40
C ASN A 14 1.48 10.43 -2.72
N ARG A 15 2.07 10.12 -3.88
CA ARG A 15 1.60 10.54 -5.21
C ARG A 15 1.01 9.41 -6.04
N LEU A 16 0.86 8.24 -5.44
CA LEU A 16 0.26 7.10 -6.11
C LEU A 16 -1.20 7.41 -6.51
N PRO A 17 -1.67 6.93 -7.67
CA PRO A 17 -3.09 7.03 -8.00
C PRO A 17 -3.92 6.36 -6.90
N LYS A 18 -5.11 6.90 -6.61
CA LYS A 18 -5.97 6.32 -5.58
C LYS A 18 -6.48 4.95 -5.99
N GLY A 19 -6.86 4.79 -7.25
CA GLY A 19 -7.40 3.53 -7.76
C GLY A 19 -8.85 3.28 -7.36
N GLU A 20 -9.33 2.09 -7.69
CA GLU A 20 -10.64 1.55 -7.32
C GLU A 20 -10.57 0.86 -5.96
N PHE A 21 -11.52 1.13 -5.07
CA PHE A 21 -11.58 0.48 -3.76
C PHE A 21 -11.86 -1.01 -3.91
N ILE A 22 -11.06 -1.85 -3.26
CA ILE A 22 -11.22 -3.31 -3.29
C ILE A 22 -11.76 -3.83 -1.96
N SER A 23 -11.10 -3.47 -0.86
CA SER A 23 -11.38 -4.03 0.46
C SER A 23 -10.83 -3.15 1.58
N GLU A 24 -11.36 -3.33 2.78
CA GLU A 24 -10.80 -2.75 4.00
C GLU A 24 -10.85 -3.73 5.17
N ALA A 25 -9.98 -3.52 6.15
CA ALA A 25 -10.04 -4.23 7.42
C ALA A 25 -9.60 -3.31 8.56
N GLU A 26 -10.36 -3.35 9.64
CA GLU A 26 -10.10 -2.61 10.89
C GLU A 26 -9.25 -3.44 11.85
N SER A 27 -8.34 -2.81 12.58
CA SER A 27 -7.51 -3.45 13.58
C SER A 27 -8.37 -3.95 14.75
N PRO A 28 -7.93 -5.00 15.48
CA PRO A 28 -8.68 -5.54 16.61
C PRO A 28 -9.04 -4.52 17.70
N ASN A 29 -8.19 -3.50 17.90
CA ASN A 29 -8.40 -2.43 18.87
C ASN A 29 -9.15 -1.22 18.29
N GLY A 30 -9.44 -1.21 16.98
CA GLY A 30 -10.12 -0.12 16.28
C GLY A 30 -9.28 1.14 16.07
N GLU A 31 -7.98 1.12 16.38
CA GLU A 31 -7.09 2.27 16.22
C GLU A 31 -6.79 2.56 14.73
N TYR A 32 -6.78 1.51 13.92
CA TYR A 32 -6.36 1.57 12.53
C TYR A 32 -7.37 0.93 11.58
N THR A 33 -7.51 1.50 10.38
CA THR A 33 -8.18 0.85 9.26
C THR A 33 -7.26 0.81 8.05
N VAL A 34 -7.00 -0.37 7.50
CA VAL A 34 -6.29 -0.49 6.22
C VAL A 34 -7.31 -0.58 5.09
N LYS A 35 -7.21 0.33 4.12
CA LYS A 35 -8.01 0.32 2.89
C LYS A 35 -7.11 -0.01 1.71
N ALA A 36 -7.52 -0.98 0.89
CA ALA A 36 -6.82 -1.36 -0.31
C ALA A 36 -7.54 -0.87 -1.56
N TYR A 37 -6.73 -0.45 -2.52
CA TYR A 37 -7.18 0.06 -3.80
C TYR A 37 -6.39 -0.56 -4.95
N MET A 38 -7.09 -0.92 -6.03
CA MET A 38 -6.50 -1.40 -7.28
C MET A 38 -6.27 -0.20 -8.19
N THR A 39 -5.05 -0.05 -8.66
CA THR A 39 -4.68 0.99 -9.62
C THR A 39 -4.35 0.33 -10.95
N SER A 40 -4.86 0.90 -12.04
CA SER A 40 -4.46 0.54 -13.41
C SER A 40 -3.87 1.78 -14.09
N GLY A 41 -2.77 1.61 -14.81
CA GLY A 41 -2.14 2.69 -15.57
C GLY A 41 -2.77 2.95 -16.95
N GLY A 42 -3.93 2.34 -17.25
CA GLY A 42 -4.61 2.39 -18.56
C GLY A 42 -4.61 1.06 -19.30
N ALA A 43 -4.97 1.09 -20.60
CA ALA A 43 -5.28 -0.09 -21.42
C ALA A 43 -4.15 -1.12 -21.60
N THR A 44 -2.89 -0.72 -21.34
CA THR A 44 -1.70 -1.58 -21.52
C THR A 44 -0.82 -1.63 -20.27
N ALA A 45 -1.29 -1.08 -19.15
CA ALA A 45 -0.50 -1.02 -17.92
C ALA A 45 -0.99 -2.10 -16.94
N ASP A 46 -0.03 -2.76 -16.31
CA ASP A 46 -0.29 -3.76 -15.28
C ASP A 46 -0.99 -3.14 -14.05
N PHE A 47 -1.75 -3.98 -13.36
CA PHE A 47 -2.43 -3.61 -12.12
C PHE A 47 -1.44 -3.54 -10.96
N ALA A 48 -1.69 -2.61 -10.04
CA ALA A 48 -0.97 -2.51 -8.79
C ALA A 48 -1.94 -2.27 -7.62
N VAL A 49 -1.67 -2.89 -6.47
CA VAL A 49 -2.43 -2.69 -5.24
C VAL A 49 -1.73 -1.67 -4.36
N ARG A 50 -2.49 -0.67 -3.92
CA ARG A 50 -2.11 0.31 -2.90
C ARG A 50 -2.88 0.05 -1.61
N GLY A 51 -2.18 0.06 -0.47
CA GLY A 51 -2.79 0.06 0.86
C GLY A 51 -2.57 1.39 1.58
N GLU A 52 -3.66 1.98 2.05
CA GLU A 52 -3.68 3.18 2.90
C GLU A 52 -4.06 2.79 4.33
N LEU A 53 -3.25 3.25 5.28
CA LEU A 53 -3.52 3.18 6.72
C LEU A 53 -4.25 4.45 7.15
N HIS A 54 -5.44 4.29 7.72
CA HIS A 54 -6.23 5.34 8.33
C HIS A 54 -6.10 5.25 9.85
N PHE A 55 -5.86 6.39 10.49
CA PHE A 55 -5.82 6.53 11.94
C PHE A 55 -7.24 6.88 12.40
N ASN A 56 -7.91 5.99 13.13
CA ASN A 56 -9.30 6.17 13.54
C ASN A 56 -9.41 7.04 14.81
N THR A 57 -8.40 6.99 15.68
CA THR A 57 -8.36 7.69 16.98
C THR A 57 -7.55 8.98 16.94
N GLU A 58 -6.67 9.14 15.95
CA GLU A 58 -5.81 10.32 15.80
C GLU A 58 -6.25 11.17 14.60
N ASN A 59 -6.22 12.50 14.73
CA ASN A 59 -6.45 13.41 13.61
C ASN A 59 -5.20 13.50 12.70
N ARG A 60 -4.85 12.39 12.06
CA ARG A 60 -3.72 12.26 11.13
C ARG A 60 -4.22 11.90 9.73
N LYS A 61 -3.51 12.41 8.72
CA LYS A 61 -3.81 12.07 7.32
C LYS A 61 -3.51 10.58 7.08
N PRO A 62 -4.29 9.90 6.22
CA PRO A 62 -3.99 8.52 5.85
C PRO A 62 -2.59 8.39 5.26
N LYS A 63 -1.89 7.30 5.62
CA LYS A 63 -0.53 7.02 5.17
C LYS A 63 -0.55 5.85 4.20
N SER A 64 0.10 5.96 3.06
CA SER A 64 0.29 4.80 2.18
C SER A 64 1.37 3.89 2.76
N ILE A 65 1.00 2.63 3.03
CA ILE A 65 1.85 1.63 3.69
C ILE A 65 2.14 0.41 2.82
N TYR A 66 1.40 0.21 1.73
CA TYR A 66 1.58 -0.94 0.84
C TYR A 66 1.51 -0.50 -0.62
N TRP A 67 2.47 -0.96 -1.42
CA TRP A 67 2.50 -0.76 -2.86
C TRP A 67 3.13 -1.99 -3.53
N ASN A 68 2.33 -2.74 -4.28
CA ASN A 68 2.80 -3.93 -4.99
C ASN A 68 2.29 -3.97 -6.44
N HIS A 69 3.14 -4.41 -7.36
CA HIS A 69 2.87 -4.49 -8.81
C HIS A 69 2.51 -5.91 -9.24
N HIS A 70 1.70 -6.03 -10.30
CA HIS A 70 1.08 -7.28 -10.76
C HIS A 70 0.18 -7.93 -9.71
N GLU A 71 -0.62 -7.11 -9.04
CA GLU A 71 -1.58 -7.60 -8.07
C GLU A 71 -2.92 -6.91 -8.29
N GLU A 72 -3.99 -7.70 -8.26
CA GLU A 72 -5.37 -7.25 -8.54
C GLU A 72 -6.28 -7.38 -7.33
N GLN A 73 -5.83 -8.10 -6.30
CA GLN A 73 -6.61 -8.40 -5.10
C GLN A 73 -5.79 -8.10 -3.84
N ALA A 74 -6.50 -7.74 -2.77
CA ALA A 74 -5.89 -7.46 -1.48
C ALA A 74 -6.56 -8.32 -0.40
N VAL A 75 -5.80 -9.25 0.17
CA VAL A 75 -6.18 -9.99 1.36
C VAL A 75 -5.56 -9.26 2.55
N ILE A 76 -6.39 -8.60 3.35
CA ILE A 76 -5.97 -7.85 4.54
C ILE A 76 -6.36 -8.67 5.77
N LYS A 77 -5.39 -9.02 6.61
CA LYS A 77 -5.62 -9.73 7.87
C LYS A 77 -4.77 -9.12 8.98
N TRP A 78 -5.40 -8.75 10.08
CA TRP A 78 -4.68 -8.32 11.28
C TRP A 78 -4.21 -9.54 12.06
N THR A 79 -2.92 -9.59 12.40
CA THR A 79 -2.36 -10.64 13.26
C THR A 79 -2.35 -10.25 14.73
N ASP A 80 -2.32 -8.94 14.99
CA ASP A 80 -2.42 -8.29 16.29
C ASP A 80 -2.89 -6.84 16.07
N GLU A 81 -2.85 -6.01 17.10
CA GLU A 81 -3.34 -4.63 17.10
C GLU A 81 -2.61 -3.72 16.09
N ASP A 82 -1.30 -3.91 15.95
CA ASP A 82 -0.42 -3.02 15.18
C ASP A 82 0.22 -3.73 13.98
N THR A 83 -0.15 -4.99 13.73
CA THR A 83 0.46 -5.78 12.68
C THR A 83 -0.56 -6.34 11.71
N VAL A 84 -0.38 -5.95 10.45
CA VAL A 84 -1.25 -6.34 9.34
C VAL A 84 -0.49 -7.19 8.34
N LEU A 85 -1.11 -8.28 7.91
CA LEU A 85 -0.70 -9.08 6.77
C LEU A 85 -1.54 -8.63 5.57
N THR A 86 -0.89 -7.97 4.61
CA THR A 86 -1.48 -7.63 3.31
C THR A 86 -0.89 -8.57 2.26
N ASN A 87 -1.73 -9.45 1.71
CA ASN A 87 -1.33 -10.57 0.85
C ASN A 87 -0.23 -11.43 1.53
N HIS A 88 1.00 -11.33 1.06
CA HIS A 88 2.14 -12.09 1.57
C HIS A 88 3.12 -11.22 2.38
N HIS A 89 2.76 -9.97 2.67
CA HIS A 89 3.61 -8.99 3.32
C HIS A 89 3.06 -8.60 4.68
N LYS A 90 3.83 -8.93 5.72
CA LYS A 90 3.55 -8.53 7.10
C LYS A 90 4.17 -7.15 7.35
N LEU A 91 3.40 -6.24 7.91
CA LEU A 91 3.78 -4.86 8.20
C LEU A 91 3.39 -4.48 9.62
N ASN A 92 4.34 -3.99 10.40
CA ASN A 92 4.10 -3.35 11.70
C ASN A 92 3.82 -1.85 11.49
N VAL A 93 2.55 -1.47 11.64
CA VAL A 93 2.05 -0.12 11.42
C VAL A 93 2.12 0.70 12.71
N PRO A 94 2.27 2.04 12.64
CA PRO A 94 2.30 2.88 11.44
C PRO A 94 3.70 3.05 10.82
N HIS A 95 4.72 2.35 11.32
CA HIS A 95 6.13 2.65 11.01
C HIS A 95 6.63 1.95 9.75
N GLU A 96 6.26 0.69 9.52
CA GLU A 96 6.69 -0.07 8.37
C GLU A 96 5.85 0.24 7.12
N VAL A 97 6.51 0.15 5.96
CA VAL A 97 5.90 0.28 4.65
C VAL A 97 6.47 -0.77 3.72
N PHE A 98 5.65 -1.31 2.84
CA PHE A 98 6.07 -2.16 1.74
C PHE A 98 5.96 -1.40 0.43
N ASP A 99 7.09 -1.26 -0.27
CA ASP A 99 7.16 -0.73 -1.63
C ASP A 99 7.98 -1.68 -2.48
N TYR A 100 7.35 -2.36 -3.44
CA TYR A 100 8.01 -3.35 -4.30
C TYR A 100 9.24 -2.79 -5.04
N ARG A 101 9.32 -1.47 -5.25
CA ARG A 101 10.42 -0.81 -5.97
C ARG A 101 11.68 -0.73 -5.15
N HIS A 102 11.55 -0.61 -3.83
CA HIS A 102 12.67 -0.49 -2.89
C HIS A 102 12.88 -1.78 -2.07
N THR A 103 11.85 -2.61 -1.95
CA THR A 103 11.89 -3.85 -1.19
C THR A 103 12.42 -4.97 -2.09
N ARG A 104 13.75 -5.12 -2.12
CA ARG A 104 14.41 -6.21 -2.85
C ARG A 104 13.85 -7.54 -2.35
N LYS A 105 13.28 -8.37 -3.24
CA LYS A 105 12.81 -9.73 -2.92
C LYS A 105 13.94 -10.50 -2.24
N SER A 106 13.91 -10.61 -0.91
CA SER A 106 14.61 -11.65 -0.19
C SER A 106 13.79 -12.94 -0.28
N SER A 107 13.63 -13.46 -1.50
CA SER A 107 13.31 -14.88 -1.65
C SER A 107 14.63 -15.63 -1.45
N LYS A 108 14.90 -15.98 -0.18
CA LYS A 108 15.85 -17.00 0.20
C LYS A 108 15.31 -17.68 1.46
N ARG A 109 14.58 -18.78 1.27
CA ARG A 109 15.00 -20.13 1.65
C ARG A 109 13.91 -21.13 1.30
#